data_AF-G9YI68-F1
#
_entry.id   AF-G9YI68-F1
#
_cell.length_a   1.000
_cell.length_b   1.000
_cell.length_c   1.000
_cell.angle_alpha   90.00
_cell.angle_beta   90.00
_cell.angle_gamma   90.00
#
_symmetry.space_group_name_H-M   'P 1'
#
loop_
_entity.id
_entity.type
_entity.pdbx_description
1 polymer ?
#
loop_
_entity_poly.entity_id
_entity_poly.type
_entity_poly.pdbx_seq_one_letter_code
_entity_poly.pdbx_strand_id
1 'polypeptide(L)'
;MMVLFTSLSEKKSISTVRRILDSFADRIGDNTWKTVITADGLEAVHTLLRKSATKSTAVSCHWIRSRSRSELVWVVGNRDAFNEAGAVPVNQTSKNINRLDWENNWHYMPLLKALVAVAALFHDLGKASDHFQKKLAQKSLKADPYRHEWISCKIVEALVNSTDSVNDDMKWLMALKEGRVDFFELRNYIDKNVVDFKAKSLKPTFDYWMQLPPLAQAVCHLILGHHRLPVFGGKSSGKNEWEQKEDKQDWKRYSGEKKSVADLWKSINARWGYRNDNSDIEKDNVDVVSCFTFSKGLIGVNTPLWAKSVKKWSARLYACFVYNPDIFVRQEDHSGDFRSLMTYSRLCLVLADHYVSSTVSDGTKFKAEKNTLWANTRNGKMNQGLEEHLVRVCEQAVRIAHNLPRLSENMEAVQDNKALSKKSPKAYKWQDMAVDKIKLFRKQSEHDNAFFVINAASTGCGKTYANAKIMQALSKKGNSLRYILALGLRSLTLQTGDEYKERIHHNESELAVLIGSSAISKLHDEEKNEYEPALVDEPESLLTEEVWYKDTEDGEQIQFL
;
A
#
# COMPACT_ATOMS: atom_id res chain seq x y z
N MET A 1 9.80 34.70 -24.74
CA MET A 1 9.13 35.27 -23.55
C MET A 1 10.18 35.69 -22.53
N MET A 2 9.96 36.74 -21.75
CA MET A 2 10.90 37.14 -20.68
C MET A 2 10.46 36.57 -19.35
N VAL A 3 11.32 35.80 -18.69
CA VAL A 3 11.01 35.10 -17.44
C VAL A 3 11.94 35.52 -16.30
N LEU A 4 11.43 35.42 -15.09
CA LEU A 4 12.16 35.62 -13.84
C LEU A 4 12.03 34.35 -13.00
N PHE A 5 13.15 33.78 -12.58
CA PHE A 5 13.18 32.67 -11.63
C PHE A 5 13.62 33.19 -10.26
N THR A 6 12.93 32.77 -9.20
CA THR A 6 13.31 33.05 -7.81
C THR A 6 13.43 31.74 -7.06
N SER A 7 14.55 31.52 -6.38
CA SER A 7 14.78 30.31 -5.58
C SER A 7 14.76 30.63 -4.08
N LEU A 8 14.05 29.82 -3.32
CA LEU A 8 14.12 29.74 -1.86
C LEU A 8 14.57 28.33 -1.43
N SER A 9 15.30 27.66 -2.31
CA SER A 9 15.77 26.29 -2.06
C SER A 9 16.76 26.27 -0.89
N GLU A 10 16.77 25.18 -0.13
CA GLU A 10 17.61 24.99 1.05
C GLU A 10 18.59 23.83 0.88
N LYS A 11 19.61 23.79 1.75
CA LYS A 11 20.55 22.66 1.88
C LYS A 11 21.19 22.28 0.53
N LYS A 12 21.23 21.00 0.21
CA LYS A 12 21.83 20.46 -1.03
C LYS A 12 21.09 20.89 -2.30
N SER A 13 19.82 21.31 -2.19
CA SER A 13 19.06 21.79 -3.37
C SER A 13 19.59 23.12 -3.91
N ILE A 14 20.26 23.94 -3.08
CA ILE A 14 20.82 25.23 -3.52
C ILE A 14 21.81 25.03 -4.66
N SER A 15 22.80 24.13 -4.48
CA SER A 15 23.81 23.87 -5.50
C SER A 15 23.22 23.30 -6.79
N THR A 16 22.23 22.42 -6.65
CA THR A 16 21.58 21.77 -7.80
C THR A 16 20.75 22.76 -8.61
N VAL A 17 19.92 23.57 -7.95
CA VAL A 17 19.09 24.59 -8.61
C VAL A 17 19.95 25.65 -9.28
N ARG A 18 21.01 26.12 -8.60
CA ARG A 18 21.96 27.08 -9.17
C ARG A 18 22.58 26.55 -10.44
N ARG A 19 23.13 25.33 -10.41
CA ARG A 19 23.73 24.67 -11.57
C ARG A 19 22.75 24.58 -12.75
N ILE A 20 21.49 24.24 -12.50
CA ILE A 20 20.48 24.16 -13.54
C ILE A 20 20.18 25.56 -14.09
N LEU A 21 19.77 26.51 -13.25
CA LEU A 21 19.32 27.83 -13.70
C LEU A 21 20.44 28.68 -14.33
N ASP A 22 21.66 28.61 -13.82
CA ASP A 22 22.83 29.29 -14.40
C ASP A 22 23.12 28.82 -15.84
N SER A 23 22.69 27.61 -16.21
CA SER A 23 22.89 27.09 -17.58
C SER A 23 21.90 27.67 -18.59
N PHE A 24 20.79 28.28 -18.13
CA PHE A 24 19.69 28.75 -18.99
C PHE A 24 19.39 30.25 -18.84
N ALA A 25 19.83 30.87 -17.75
CA ALA A 25 19.46 32.23 -17.42
C ALA A 25 20.57 32.99 -16.71
N ASP A 26 20.60 34.30 -16.91
CA ASP A 26 21.56 35.16 -16.24
C ASP A 26 21.16 35.35 -14.79
N ARG A 27 22.09 35.06 -13.88
CA ARG A 27 21.88 35.31 -12.45
C ARG A 27 21.99 36.81 -12.17
N ILE A 28 20.92 37.41 -11.69
CA ILE A 28 20.82 38.86 -11.41
C ILE A 28 20.78 39.18 -9.90
N GLY A 29 20.85 38.16 -9.04
CA GLY A 29 20.94 38.28 -7.59
C GLY A 29 21.22 36.92 -6.95
N ASP A 30 21.40 36.85 -5.63
CA ASP A 30 21.86 35.63 -4.95
C ASP A 30 21.02 34.38 -5.24
N ASN A 31 19.71 34.57 -5.39
CA ASN A 31 18.75 33.51 -5.70
C ASN A 31 17.73 33.93 -6.76
N THR A 32 18.12 34.80 -7.69
CA THR A 32 17.24 35.30 -8.76
C THR A 32 17.92 35.28 -10.11
N TRP A 33 17.19 34.81 -11.12
CA TRP A 33 17.66 34.72 -12.51
C TRP A 33 16.66 35.34 -13.47
N LYS A 34 17.16 35.88 -14.58
CA LYS A 34 16.32 36.49 -15.61
C LYS A 34 16.85 36.11 -16.98
N THR A 35 15.95 35.82 -17.92
CA THR A 35 16.32 35.51 -19.30
C THR A 35 15.17 35.74 -20.27
N VAL A 36 15.49 35.83 -21.56
CA VAL A 36 14.53 35.70 -22.65
C VAL A 36 14.64 34.27 -23.19
N ILE A 37 13.57 33.49 -23.03
CA ILE A 37 13.54 32.07 -23.37
C ILE A 37 12.35 31.73 -24.28
N THR A 38 12.46 30.64 -25.04
CA THR A 38 11.35 30.06 -25.81
C THR A 38 10.40 29.28 -24.87
N ALA A 39 9.21 28.91 -25.36
CA ALA A 39 8.29 28.07 -24.59
C ALA A 39 8.92 26.69 -24.30
N ASP A 40 9.51 26.09 -25.32
CA ASP A 40 10.19 24.78 -25.20
C ASP A 40 11.40 24.85 -24.27
N GLY A 41 12.16 25.95 -24.31
CA GLY A 41 13.27 26.17 -23.38
C GLY A 41 12.79 26.30 -21.94
N LEU A 42 11.65 26.96 -21.71
CA LEU A 42 11.06 27.06 -20.38
C LEU A 42 10.58 25.69 -19.87
N GLU A 43 9.98 24.87 -20.74
CA GLU A 43 9.55 23.51 -20.39
C GLU A 43 10.74 22.59 -20.09
N ALA A 44 11.86 22.75 -20.80
CA ALA A 44 13.10 22.03 -20.53
C ALA A 44 13.66 22.37 -19.13
N VAL A 45 13.69 23.66 -18.77
CA VAL A 45 14.08 24.11 -17.42
C VAL A 45 13.15 23.52 -16.36
N HIS A 46 11.84 23.61 -16.59
CA HIS A 46 10.82 23.07 -15.69
C HIS A 46 11.01 21.57 -15.45
N THR A 47 11.22 20.81 -16.52
CA THR A 47 11.49 19.37 -16.48
C THR A 47 12.76 19.03 -15.69
N LEU A 48 13.86 19.75 -15.94
CA LEU A 48 15.14 19.50 -15.25
C LEU A 48 15.05 19.79 -13.75
N LEU A 49 14.38 20.88 -13.38
CA LEU A 49 14.15 21.24 -11.99
C LEU A 49 13.26 20.20 -11.30
N ARG A 50 12.16 19.75 -11.93
CA ARG A 50 11.29 18.69 -11.38
C ARG A 50 12.03 17.38 -11.18
N LYS A 51 12.83 16.94 -12.15
CA LYS A 51 13.61 15.69 -12.06
C LYS A 51 14.65 15.71 -10.92
N SER A 52 15.11 16.91 -10.54
CA SER A 52 16.11 17.10 -9.48
C SER A 52 15.50 17.72 -8.21
N ALA A 53 14.18 17.78 -8.12
CA ALA A 53 13.49 18.38 -6.99
C ALA A 53 13.61 17.46 -5.78
N THR A 54 13.84 18.05 -4.61
CA THR A 54 13.76 17.38 -3.32
C THR A 54 12.80 18.17 -2.44
N LYS A 55 12.51 17.69 -1.23
CA LYS A 55 11.72 18.46 -0.23
C LYS A 55 12.31 19.84 0.08
N SER A 56 13.60 20.05 -0.18
CA SER A 56 14.28 21.33 0.06
C SER A 56 14.37 22.20 -1.20
N THR A 57 13.86 21.75 -2.35
CA THR A 57 13.79 22.56 -3.58
C THR A 57 12.58 23.48 -3.51
N ALA A 58 12.75 24.75 -3.83
CA ALA A 58 11.68 25.73 -3.95
C ALA A 58 12.06 26.79 -4.98
N VAL A 59 11.43 26.75 -6.16
CA VAL A 59 11.72 27.68 -7.26
C VAL A 59 10.42 28.16 -7.89
N SER A 60 10.21 29.48 -7.96
CA SER A 60 9.09 30.10 -8.66
C SER A 60 9.52 30.67 -10.01
N CYS A 61 8.70 30.48 -11.05
CA CYS A 61 8.89 31.09 -12.36
C CYS A 61 7.80 32.10 -12.65
N HIS A 62 8.16 33.35 -12.95
CA HIS A 62 7.24 34.40 -13.38
C HIS A 62 7.49 34.80 -14.83
N TRP A 63 6.42 34.90 -15.61
CA TRP A 63 6.46 35.52 -16.93
C TRP A 63 6.18 37.01 -16.78
N ILE A 64 7.16 37.83 -17.17
CA ILE A 64 7.00 39.27 -17.29
C ILE A 64 6.22 39.58 -18.58
N ARG A 65 4.94 39.94 -18.44
CA ARG A 65 4.05 40.29 -19.56
C ARG A 65 4.24 41.73 -20.00
N SER A 66 4.43 42.64 -19.04
CA SER A 66 4.66 44.06 -19.25
C SER A 66 5.46 44.63 -18.08
N ARG A 67 5.78 45.93 -18.13
CA ARG A 67 6.48 46.62 -17.03
C ARG A 67 5.74 46.54 -15.68
N SER A 68 4.41 46.43 -15.70
CA SER A 68 3.56 46.43 -14.50
C SER A 68 2.86 45.10 -14.22
N ARG A 69 3.05 44.08 -15.07
CA ARG A 69 2.40 42.78 -14.93
C ARG A 69 3.41 41.65 -15.06
N SER A 70 3.56 40.90 -13.97
CA SER A 70 4.18 39.58 -13.92
C SER A 70 3.12 38.54 -13.58
N GLU A 71 3.20 37.38 -14.21
CA GLU A 71 2.27 36.27 -14.01
C GLU A 71 3.07 35.06 -13.51
N LEU A 72 2.68 34.48 -12.38
CA LEU A 72 3.26 33.20 -11.93
C LEU A 72 2.96 32.13 -12.98
N VAL A 73 3.98 31.45 -13.48
CA VAL A 73 3.84 30.35 -14.44
C VAL A 73 3.69 29.03 -13.71
N TRP A 74 4.64 28.71 -12.84
CA TRP A 74 4.68 27.49 -12.04
C TRP A 74 5.61 27.69 -10.82
N VAL A 75 5.53 26.76 -9.88
CA VAL A 75 6.48 26.60 -8.78
C VAL A 75 6.93 25.14 -8.75
N VAL A 76 8.24 24.90 -8.63
CA VAL A 76 8.82 23.56 -8.46
C VAL A 76 9.24 23.35 -7.01
N GLY A 77 8.81 22.23 -6.43
CA GLY A 77 9.12 21.82 -5.06
C GLY A 77 8.19 22.43 -4.01
N ASN A 78 8.73 22.93 -2.90
CA ASN A 78 7.97 23.45 -1.78
C ASN A 78 7.22 24.75 -2.12
N ARG A 79 5.94 24.62 -2.49
CA ARG A 79 5.04 25.74 -2.80
C ARG A 79 4.80 26.67 -1.63
N ASP A 80 4.85 26.16 -0.40
CA ASP A 80 4.57 26.93 0.83
C ASP A 80 5.70 27.92 1.18
N ALA A 81 6.87 27.79 0.54
CA ALA A 81 7.92 28.81 0.58
C ALA A 81 7.50 30.12 -0.10
N PHE A 82 6.44 30.11 -0.91
CA PHE A 82 5.94 31.27 -1.65
C PHE A 82 4.48 31.57 -1.30
N ASN A 83 4.08 32.84 -1.41
CA ASN A 83 2.68 33.24 -1.27
C ASN A 83 1.85 32.83 -2.51
N GLU A 84 0.54 33.11 -2.53
CA GLU A 84 -0.34 32.75 -3.65
C GLU A 84 0.14 33.28 -5.02
N ALA A 85 0.78 34.45 -5.06
CA ALA A 85 1.35 35.04 -6.27
C ALA A 85 2.74 34.48 -6.64
N GLY A 86 3.27 33.52 -5.88
CA GLY A 86 4.60 32.95 -6.06
C GLY A 86 5.73 33.87 -5.59
N ALA A 87 5.41 34.94 -4.86
CA ALA A 87 6.41 35.85 -4.31
C ALA A 87 6.89 35.37 -2.93
N VAL A 88 8.09 35.80 -2.55
CA VAL A 88 8.68 35.50 -1.24
C VAL A 88 7.80 36.13 -0.15
N PRO A 89 7.30 35.35 0.82
CA PRO A 89 6.51 35.88 1.92
C PRO A 89 7.40 36.72 2.84
N VAL A 90 6.99 37.97 3.10
CA VAL A 90 7.72 38.92 3.96
C VAL A 90 7.18 38.96 5.39
N ASN A 91 6.00 38.39 5.62
CA ASN A 91 5.37 38.31 6.92
C ASN A 91 5.26 36.84 7.34
N GLN A 92 5.67 36.54 8.57
CA GLN A 92 5.50 35.22 9.17
C GLN A 92 4.36 35.27 10.17
N THR A 93 3.43 34.33 10.07
CA THR A 93 2.48 34.02 11.13
C THR A 93 2.91 32.70 11.75
N SER A 94 3.09 32.66 13.07
CA SER A 94 3.41 31.43 13.77
C SER A 94 2.17 30.55 13.80
N LYS A 95 2.10 29.55 12.92
CA LYS A 95 1.17 28.43 13.10
C LYS A 95 1.66 27.64 14.31
N ASN A 96 0.76 27.27 15.22
CA ASN A 96 1.10 26.42 16.35
C ASN A 96 1.51 25.05 15.78
N ILE A 97 2.82 24.76 15.70
CA ILE A 97 3.37 23.46 15.27
C ILE A 97 3.30 22.49 16.46
N ASN A 98 2.18 22.48 17.17
CA ASN A 98 1.94 21.37 18.07
C ASN A 98 1.82 20.15 17.18
N ARG A 99 2.76 19.23 17.38
CA ARG A 99 2.74 17.88 16.83
C ARG A 99 1.47 17.08 17.26
N LEU A 100 0.56 17.70 17.98
CA LEU A 100 -0.67 17.09 18.43
C LEU A 100 -1.69 17.00 17.30
N ASP A 101 -1.75 17.96 16.35
CA ASP A 101 -2.77 17.93 15.29
C ASP A 101 -2.60 16.76 14.30
N TRP A 102 -1.37 16.31 14.03
CA TRP A 102 -1.11 15.14 13.17
C TRP A 102 -1.29 13.81 13.92
N GLU A 103 -1.00 13.76 15.22
CA GLU A 103 -1.29 12.59 16.07
C GLU A 103 -2.79 12.47 16.36
N ASN A 104 -3.52 13.60 16.40
CA ASN A 104 -4.93 13.62 16.75
C ASN A 104 -5.84 13.00 15.68
N ASN A 105 -5.47 12.95 14.40
CA ASN A 105 -6.35 12.33 13.38
C ASN A 105 -6.09 10.82 13.15
N TRP A 106 -4.99 10.28 13.70
CA TRP A 106 -4.65 8.86 13.61
C TRP A 106 -4.65 8.21 15.00
N HIS A 107 -5.78 8.29 15.70
CA HIS A 107 -5.95 7.81 17.08
C HIS A 107 -5.41 6.40 17.33
N TYR A 108 -5.63 5.47 16.38
CA TYR A 108 -5.20 4.08 16.50
C TYR A 108 -3.80 3.80 15.90
N MET A 109 -2.99 4.81 15.60
CA MET A 109 -1.66 4.63 15.01
C MET A 109 -0.73 3.71 15.83
N PRO A 110 -0.63 3.84 17.17
CA PRO A 110 0.18 2.92 17.97
C PRO A 110 -0.32 1.48 17.89
N LEU A 111 -1.65 1.31 17.90
CA LEU A 111 -2.30 0.00 17.78
C LEU A 111 -2.06 -0.62 16.40
N LEU A 112 -2.25 0.16 15.31
CA LEU A 112 -1.96 -0.25 13.93
C LEU A 112 -0.54 -0.78 13.78
N LYS A 113 0.46 -0.03 14.26
CA LYS A 113 1.86 -0.44 14.21
C LYS A 113 2.12 -1.72 14.99
N ALA A 114 1.54 -1.86 16.17
CA ALA A 114 1.74 -3.04 17.01
C ALA A 114 1.05 -4.28 16.42
N LEU A 115 -0.17 -4.12 15.92
CA LEU A 115 -0.95 -5.18 15.27
C LEU A 115 -0.24 -5.69 14.01
N VAL A 116 0.16 -4.79 13.10
CA VAL A 116 0.85 -5.21 11.86
C VAL A 116 2.22 -5.81 12.16
N ALA A 117 2.94 -5.34 13.17
CA ALA A 117 4.22 -5.93 13.57
C ALA A 117 4.07 -7.38 14.04
N VAL A 118 3.07 -7.64 14.89
CA VAL A 118 2.79 -9.01 15.35
C VAL A 118 2.32 -9.89 14.18
N ALA A 119 1.43 -9.40 13.32
CA ALA A 119 1.03 -10.16 12.13
C ALA A 119 2.23 -10.49 11.22
N ALA A 120 3.11 -9.51 10.94
CA ALA A 120 4.31 -9.69 10.14
C ALA A 120 5.29 -10.72 10.72
N LEU A 121 5.47 -10.74 12.04
CA LEU A 121 6.35 -11.72 12.68
C LEU A 121 5.81 -13.15 12.61
N PHE A 122 4.50 -13.32 12.39
CA PHE A 122 3.84 -14.63 12.39
C PHE A 122 3.38 -15.08 11.00
N HIS A 123 3.32 -14.20 9.99
CA HIS A 123 2.64 -14.48 8.72
C HIS A 123 3.18 -15.70 7.96
N ASP A 124 4.48 -15.93 8.04
CA ASP A 124 5.20 -16.93 7.28
C ASP A 124 5.84 -18.03 8.13
N LEU A 125 5.43 -18.18 9.39
CA LEU A 125 5.92 -19.27 10.24
C LEU A 125 5.66 -20.66 9.63
N GLY A 126 4.60 -20.82 8.85
CA GLY A 126 4.30 -22.04 8.10
C GLY A 126 5.34 -22.43 7.06
N LYS A 127 6.20 -21.50 6.60
CA LYS A 127 7.34 -21.81 5.72
C LYS A 127 8.39 -22.69 6.42
N ALA A 128 8.35 -22.79 7.75
CA ALA A 128 9.19 -23.72 8.51
C ALA A 128 8.84 -25.20 8.29
N SER A 129 7.69 -25.52 7.68
CA SER A 129 7.26 -26.89 7.44
C SER A 129 8.25 -27.67 6.58
N ASP A 130 8.37 -28.97 6.86
CA ASP A 130 9.25 -29.87 6.11
C ASP A 130 8.91 -29.87 4.62
N HIS A 131 7.62 -29.81 4.28
CA HIS A 131 7.14 -29.69 2.90
C HIS A 131 7.71 -28.46 2.19
N PHE A 132 7.53 -27.27 2.78
CA PHE A 132 7.97 -26.02 2.17
C PHE A 132 9.49 -25.96 2.04
N GLN A 133 10.22 -26.38 3.08
CA GLN A 133 11.69 -26.42 3.04
C GLN A 133 12.22 -27.41 1.98
N LYS A 134 11.57 -28.57 1.82
CA LYS A 134 11.92 -29.54 0.77
C LYS A 134 11.63 -28.99 -0.62
N LYS A 135 10.45 -28.40 -0.83
CA LYS A 135 10.04 -27.76 -2.09
C LYS A 135 11.04 -26.70 -2.52
N LEU A 136 11.44 -25.83 -1.57
CA LEU A 136 12.39 -24.76 -1.82
C LEU A 136 13.78 -25.30 -2.20
N ALA A 137 14.26 -26.34 -1.51
CA ALA A 137 15.52 -27.00 -1.82
C ALA A 137 15.51 -27.71 -3.19
N GLN A 138 14.38 -28.32 -3.56
CA GLN A 138 14.20 -29.04 -4.82
C GLN A 138 13.81 -28.13 -5.99
N LYS A 139 13.58 -26.83 -5.76
CA LYS A 139 13.09 -25.86 -6.75
C LYS A 139 11.81 -26.34 -7.45
N SER A 140 10.95 -27.02 -6.71
CA SER A 140 9.70 -27.56 -7.25
C SER A 140 8.67 -26.45 -7.45
N LEU A 141 8.08 -26.41 -8.64
CA LEU A 141 6.97 -25.50 -8.98
C LEU A 141 5.60 -26.08 -8.63
N LYS A 142 5.54 -27.25 -7.99
CA LYS A 142 4.27 -27.85 -7.58
C LYS A 142 3.56 -26.97 -6.54
N ALA A 143 2.24 -26.89 -6.65
CA ALA A 143 1.42 -26.19 -5.65
C ALA A 143 1.49 -26.91 -4.30
N ASP A 144 1.46 -26.13 -3.21
CA ASP A 144 1.45 -26.71 -1.86
C ASP A 144 0.08 -27.32 -1.56
N PRO A 145 0.00 -28.48 -0.87
CA PRO A 145 -1.27 -29.06 -0.43
C PRO A 145 -2.04 -28.13 0.50
N TYR A 146 -1.31 -27.50 1.42
CA TYR A 146 -1.79 -26.41 2.25
C TYR A 146 -0.87 -25.22 2.06
N ARG A 147 -1.45 -24.04 1.87
CA ARG A 147 -0.70 -22.80 1.78
C ARG A 147 -0.07 -22.47 3.13
N HIS A 148 1.14 -21.92 3.13
CA HIS A 148 1.91 -21.70 4.35
C HIS A 148 1.23 -20.71 5.31
N GLU A 149 0.43 -19.76 4.82
CA GLU A 149 -0.36 -18.85 5.67
C GLU A 149 -1.41 -19.57 6.54
N TRP A 150 -1.98 -20.68 6.07
CA TRP A 150 -2.90 -21.49 6.88
C TRP A 150 -2.15 -22.18 8.01
N ILE A 151 -0.97 -22.73 7.69
CA ILE A 151 -0.08 -23.37 8.65
C ILE A 151 0.37 -22.35 9.71
N SER A 152 0.73 -21.13 9.30
CA SER A 152 1.05 -20.02 10.21
C SER A 152 -0.08 -19.69 11.19
N CYS A 153 -1.32 -19.62 10.70
CA CYS A 153 -2.49 -19.38 11.57
C CYS A 153 -2.69 -20.50 12.59
N LYS A 154 -2.37 -21.74 12.21
CA LYS A 154 -2.46 -22.90 13.10
C LYS A 154 -1.37 -22.94 14.15
N ILE A 155 -0.22 -22.33 13.88
CA ILE A 155 0.81 -22.06 14.90
C ILE A 155 0.29 -21.01 15.90
N VAL A 156 -0.41 -19.97 15.44
CA VAL A 156 -1.07 -18.99 16.33
C VAL A 156 -2.18 -19.65 17.17
N GLU A 157 -2.97 -20.55 16.57
CA GLU A 157 -3.98 -21.34 17.29
C GLU A 157 -3.35 -22.21 18.37
N ALA A 158 -2.23 -22.88 18.08
CA ALA A 158 -1.46 -23.62 19.07
C ALA A 158 -0.95 -22.73 20.20
N LEU A 159 -0.50 -21.51 19.89
CA LEU A 159 -0.08 -20.52 20.89
C LEU A 159 -1.23 -20.14 21.83
N VAL A 160 -2.40 -19.83 21.30
CA VAL A 160 -3.58 -19.46 22.11
C VAL A 160 -4.01 -20.61 23.01
N ASN A 161 -4.03 -21.84 22.50
CA ASN A 161 -4.46 -23.00 23.27
C ASN A 161 -3.43 -23.43 24.33
N SER A 162 -2.14 -23.46 23.98
CA SER A 162 -1.06 -23.81 24.94
C SER A 162 -0.94 -22.83 26.10
N THR A 163 -1.42 -21.60 25.93
CA THR A 163 -1.43 -20.56 26.98
C THR A 163 -2.78 -20.43 27.68
N ASP A 164 -3.75 -21.32 27.41
CA ASP A 164 -5.12 -21.26 27.95
C ASP A 164 -5.80 -19.89 27.72
N SER A 165 -5.62 -19.36 26.50
CA SER A 165 -6.01 -17.99 26.12
C SER A 165 -7.24 -17.92 25.23
N VAL A 166 -8.00 -19.01 25.08
CA VAL A 166 -9.13 -19.12 24.13
C VAL A 166 -10.17 -17.99 24.29
N ASN A 167 -10.32 -17.45 25.50
CA ASN A 167 -11.27 -16.39 25.84
C ASN A 167 -10.60 -15.09 26.32
N ASP A 168 -9.26 -14.99 26.27
CA ASP A 168 -8.54 -13.84 26.83
C ASP A 168 -7.26 -13.55 26.04
N ASP A 169 -7.31 -12.49 25.23
CA ASP A 169 -6.17 -12.02 24.45
C ASP A 169 -4.97 -11.56 25.30
N MET A 170 -5.21 -11.18 26.56
CA MET A 170 -4.16 -10.69 27.43
C MET A 170 -3.19 -11.79 27.84
N LYS A 171 -3.67 -13.03 27.99
CA LYS A 171 -2.85 -14.18 28.42
C LYS A 171 -1.78 -14.54 27.39
N TRP A 172 -2.15 -14.74 26.11
CA TRP A 172 -1.17 -15.13 25.07
C TRP A 172 -0.20 -13.99 24.77
N LEU A 173 -0.67 -12.73 24.79
CA LEU A 173 0.19 -11.56 24.65
C LEU A 173 1.17 -11.42 25.81
N MET A 174 0.73 -11.66 27.04
CA MET A 174 1.58 -11.64 28.23
C MET A 174 2.64 -12.72 28.16
N ALA A 175 2.27 -13.94 27.75
CA ALA A 175 3.21 -15.04 27.53
C ALA A 175 4.30 -14.69 26.49
N LEU A 176 3.91 -14.08 25.36
CA LEU A 176 4.88 -13.62 24.35
C LEU A 176 5.77 -12.48 24.87
N LYS A 177 5.17 -11.48 25.54
CA LYS A 177 5.87 -10.32 26.11
C LYS A 177 6.96 -10.74 27.08
N GLU A 178 6.67 -11.72 27.94
CA GLU A 178 7.59 -12.22 28.96
C GLU A 178 8.54 -13.30 28.41
N GLY A 179 8.28 -13.81 27.21
CA GLY A 179 9.06 -14.89 26.60
C GLY A 179 8.86 -16.24 27.27
N ARG A 180 7.66 -16.49 27.79
CA ARG A 180 7.29 -17.76 28.42
C ARG A 180 6.80 -18.82 27.43
N VAL A 181 6.74 -18.47 26.15
CA VAL A 181 6.31 -19.39 25.08
C VAL A 181 7.51 -20.17 24.57
N ASP A 182 7.48 -21.49 24.77
CA ASP A 182 8.38 -22.40 24.08
C ASP A 182 7.75 -22.88 22.76
N PHE A 183 8.32 -22.43 21.65
CA PHE A 183 7.88 -22.82 20.31
C PHE A 183 8.17 -24.30 20.01
N PHE A 184 9.07 -24.95 20.76
CA PHE A 184 9.24 -26.39 20.70
C PHE A 184 8.03 -27.13 21.30
N GLU A 185 7.42 -26.60 22.36
CA GLU A 185 6.19 -27.16 22.93
C GLU A 185 4.97 -26.94 22.03
N LEU A 186 4.95 -25.85 21.24
CA LEU A 186 3.92 -25.64 20.21
C LEU A 186 3.93 -26.74 19.15
N ARG A 187 5.12 -27.24 18.78
CA ARG A 187 5.23 -28.40 17.90
C ARG A 187 4.53 -29.62 18.50
N ASN A 188 4.73 -29.89 19.79
CA ASN A 188 4.07 -31.01 20.46
C ASN A 188 2.54 -30.87 20.46
N TYR A 189 2.02 -29.65 20.57
CA TYR A 189 0.60 -29.38 20.42
C TYR A 189 0.12 -29.73 19.00
N ILE A 190 0.87 -29.32 17.97
CA ILE A 190 0.55 -29.62 16.57
C ILE A 190 0.62 -31.15 16.34
N ASP A 191 1.71 -31.80 16.71
CA ASP A 191 1.91 -33.25 16.54
C ASP A 191 0.78 -34.06 17.22
N LYS A 192 0.34 -33.66 18.43
CA LYS A 192 -0.75 -34.35 19.15
C LYS A 192 -2.13 -34.10 18.54
N ASN A 193 -2.41 -32.89 18.07
CA ASN A 193 -3.77 -32.46 17.72
C ASN A 193 -4.04 -32.41 16.20
N VAL A 194 -3.01 -32.59 15.38
CA VAL A 194 -3.10 -32.37 13.92
C VAL A 194 -2.78 -33.64 13.15
N VAL A 195 -1.72 -34.34 13.54
CA VAL A 195 -1.24 -35.52 12.80
C VAL A 195 -1.78 -36.79 13.45
N ASP A 196 -2.41 -37.64 12.65
CA ASP A 196 -2.58 -39.04 13.00
C ASP A 196 -1.39 -39.84 12.46
N PHE A 197 -0.35 -39.99 13.30
CA PHE A 197 0.85 -40.73 12.92
C PHE A 197 0.58 -42.22 12.66
N LYS A 198 -0.50 -42.79 13.21
CA LYS A 198 -0.87 -44.19 12.95
C LYS A 198 -1.50 -44.32 11.57
N ALA A 199 -2.40 -43.42 11.22
CA ALA A 199 -3.08 -43.40 9.92
C ALA A 199 -2.27 -42.70 8.81
N LYS A 200 -1.16 -42.03 9.15
CA LYS A 200 -0.39 -41.15 8.26
C LYS A 200 -1.27 -40.11 7.56
N SER A 201 -2.21 -39.54 8.30
CA SER A 201 -3.20 -38.59 7.80
C SER A 201 -3.36 -37.40 8.75
N LEU A 202 -4.15 -36.41 8.33
CA LEU A 202 -4.49 -35.25 9.15
C LEU A 202 -5.83 -35.46 9.84
N LYS A 203 -5.93 -35.02 11.08
CA LYS A 203 -7.21 -35.03 11.81
C LYS A 203 -8.18 -34.01 11.18
N PRO A 204 -9.48 -34.34 10.99
CA PRO A 204 -10.45 -33.47 10.33
C PRO A 204 -10.63 -32.09 10.97
N THR A 205 -10.32 -31.96 12.26
CA THR A 205 -10.41 -30.71 13.04
C THR A 205 -9.49 -29.61 12.52
N PHE A 206 -8.50 -29.95 11.71
CA PHE A 206 -7.49 -28.99 11.27
C PHE A 206 -7.90 -28.14 10.07
N ASP A 207 -8.90 -28.58 9.30
CA ASP A 207 -9.45 -27.75 8.23
C ASP A 207 -10.24 -26.56 8.77
N TYR A 208 -10.67 -26.59 10.04
CA TYR A 208 -11.55 -25.58 10.64
C TYR A 208 -10.81 -24.69 11.64
N TRP A 209 -11.26 -23.45 11.83
CA TRP A 209 -10.81 -22.63 12.96
C TRP A 209 -11.23 -23.24 14.29
N MET A 210 -10.29 -23.30 15.23
CA MET A 210 -10.69 -23.38 16.63
C MET A 210 -11.14 -22.00 17.13
N GLN A 211 -11.79 -22.00 18.29
CA GLN A 211 -12.14 -20.75 18.95
C GLN A 211 -10.85 -19.98 19.30
N LEU A 212 -10.78 -18.73 18.85
CA LEU A 212 -9.71 -17.78 19.15
C LEU A 212 -10.32 -16.55 19.81
N PRO A 213 -9.62 -15.88 20.73
CA PRO A 213 -10.04 -14.59 21.24
C PRO A 213 -9.97 -13.50 20.14
N PRO A 214 -10.71 -12.38 20.26
CA PRO A 214 -10.95 -11.46 19.14
C PRO A 214 -9.70 -10.85 18.48
N LEU A 215 -8.68 -10.47 19.25
CA LEU A 215 -7.45 -9.92 18.68
C LEU A 215 -6.61 -11.01 18.01
N ALA A 216 -6.54 -12.22 18.56
CA ALA A 216 -5.91 -13.36 17.88
C ALA A 216 -6.60 -13.68 16.55
N GLN A 217 -7.95 -13.60 16.48
CA GLN A 217 -8.67 -13.73 15.21
C GLN A 217 -8.25 -12.64 14.20
N ALA A 218 -8.11 -11.39 14.65
CA ALA A 218 -7.66 -10.29 13.79
C ALA A 218 -6.23 -10.53 13.26
N VAL A 219 -5.31 -11.00 14.11
CA VAL A 219 -3.95 -11.39 13.70
C VAL A 219 -4.02 -12.51 12.66
N CYS A 220 -4.76 -13.58 12.91
CA CYS A 220 -4.95 -14.68 11.96
C CYS A 220 -5.56 -14.20 10.64
N HIS A 221 -6.51 -13.27 10.65
CA HIS A 221 -7.11 -12.71 9.44
C HIS A 221 -6.09 -11.95 8.59
N LEU A 222 -5.19 -11.18 9.24
CA LEU A 222 -4.08 -10.51 8.54
C LEU A 222 -3.10 -11.51 7.94
N ILE A 223 -2.78 -12.57 8.68
CA ILE A 223 -1.90 -13.66 8.21
C ILE A 223 -2.54 -14.36 7.02
N LEU A 224 -3.79 -14.84 7.09
CA LEU A 224 -4.44 -15.48 5.94
C LEU A 224 -4.51 -14.56 4.72
N GLY A 225 -4.83 -13.29 4.96
CA GLY A 225 -5.13 -12.32 3.92
C GLY A 225 -3.90 -11.78 3.20
N HIS A 226 -2.67 -12.06 3.64
CA HIS A 226 -1.48 -11.37 3.12
C HIS A 226 -1.16 -11.73 1.66
N HIS A 227 -1.47 -12.95 1.20
CA HIS A 227 -1.38 -13.29 -0.22
C HIS A 227 -2.73 -13.12 -0.94
N ARG A 228 -3.79 -13.70 -0.39
CA ARG A 228 -5.13 -13.69 -0.99
C ARG A 228 -6.18 -13.64 0.12
N LEU A 229 -7.30 -12.97 -0.16
CA LEU A 229 -8.44 -13.04 0.76
C LEU A 229 -9.05 -14.45 0.72
N PRO A 230 -9.67 -14.92 1.82
CA PRO A 230 -10.41 -16.18 1.82
C PRO A 230 -11.50 -16.17 0.75
N VAL A 231 -11.46 -17.13 -0.17
CA VAL A 231 -12.47 -17.28 -1.24
C VAL A 231 -13.04 -18.69 -1.16
N PHE A 232 -14.31 -18.79 -0.82
CA PHE A 232 -15.02 -20.05 -0.84
C PHE A 232 -15.29 -20.47 -2.31
N GLY A 233 -15.18 -21.76 -2.64
CA GLY A 233 -15.45 -22.33 -3.98
C GLY A 233 -14.56 -21.79 -5.11
N GLY A 234 -13.24 -21.84 -4.91
CA GLY A 234 -12.23 -21.38 -5.86
C GLY A 234 -12.36 -22.00 -7.26
N LYS A 235 -12.02 -21.22 -8.29
CA LYS A 235 -11.98 -21.69 -9.68
C LYS A 235 -10.77 -22.61 -9.91
N SER A 236 -10.96 -23.91 -9.80
CA SER A 236 -10.21 -24.86 -10.61
C SER A 236 -11.02 -25.12 -11.88
N SER A 237 -10.60 -24.56 -13.02
CA SER A 237 -11.14 -24.82 -14.36
C SER A 237 -12.51 -24.23 -14.77
N GLY A 238 -12.72 -22.91 -14.70
CA GLY A 238 -13.73 -22.20 -15.54
C GLY A 238 -15.22 -22.58 -15.34
N LYS A 239 -15.52 -23.54 -14.47
CA LYS A 239 -16.85 -23.89 -13.98
C LYS A 239 -16.87 -23.58 -12.49
N ASN A 240 -17.99 -23.02 -12.06
CA ASN A 240 -18.29 -22.78 -10.66
C ASN A 240 -18.47 -24.16 -9.99
N GLU A 241 -17.47 -24.65 -9.25
CA GLU A 241 -17.44 -25.99 -8.61
C GLU A 241 -18.58 -26.26 -7.61
N TRP A 242 -19.35 -25.22 -7.25
CA TRP A 242 -20.55 -25.25 -6.40
C TRP A 242 -21.68 -26.21 -6.82
N GLU A 243 -21.57 -26.85 -7.98
CA GLU A 243 -22.58 -27.77 -8.51
C GLU A 243 -22.48 -29.21 -7.96
N GLN A 244 -21.43 -29.54 -7.19
CA GLN A 244 -21.31 -30.86 -6.54
C GLN A 244 -22.27 -31.02 -5.34
N LYS A 245 -22.81 -32.23 -5.13
CA LYS A 245 -23.85 -32.50 -4.11
C LYS A 245 -23.38 -32.24 -2.67
N GLU A 246 -22.10 -32.47 -2.36
CA GLU A 246 -21.53 -32.22 -1.02
C GLU A 246 -21.37 -30.72 -0.74
N ASP A 247 -21.00 -29.93 -1.76
CA ASP A 247 -20.81 -28.47 -1.63
C ASP A 247 -22.13 -27.70 -1.49
N LYS A 248 -23.28 -28.26 -1.89
CA LYS A 248 -24.60 -27.63 -1.68
C LYS A 248 -25.03 -27.58 -0.21
N GLN A 249 -24.65 -28.58 0.59
CA GLN A 249 -25.00 -28.64 2.00
C GLN A 249 -24.09 -27.74 2.83
N ASP A 250 -22.81 -27.69 2.46
CA ASP A 250 -21.83 -26.73 2.96
C ASP A 250 -22.21 -25.30 2.57
N TRP A 251 -22.56 -25.02 1.30
CA TRP A 251 -23.06 -23.71 0.87
C TRP A 251 -24.21 -23.19 1.73
N LYS A 252 -25.19 -24.02 2.10
CA LYS A 252 -26.27 -23.59 3.02
C LYS A 252 -25.78 -23.20 4.42
N ARG A 253 -24.69 -23.81 4.90
CA ARG A 253 -24.02 -23.48 6.17
C ARG A 253 -23.25 -22.15 6.10
N TYR A 254 -22.73 -21.81 4.92
CA TYR A 254 -21.91 -20.62 4.69
C TYR A 254 -22.66 -19.41 4.11
N SER A 255 -23.71 -19.63 3.33
CA SER A 255 -24.59 -18.60 2.70
C SER A 255 -25.68 -18.06 3.63
N GLY A 256 -25.80 -18.59 4.85
CA GLY A 256 -26.60 -17.98 5.90
C GLY A 256 -26.05 -16.59 6.25
N GLU A 257 -26.95 -15.64 6.46
CA GLU A 257 -26.62 -14.28 6.89
C GLU A 257 -25.68 -14.31 8.11
N LYS A 258 -24.48 -13.72 7.96
CA LYS A 258 -23.53 -13.57 9.07
C LYS A 258 -23.86 -12.27 9.78
N LYS A 259 -24.19 -12.37 11.07
CA LYS A 259 -24.64 -11.23 11.88
C LYS A 259 -23.49 -10.37 12.39
N SER A 260 -22.29 -10.95 12.49
CA SER A 260 -21.08 -10.26 12.94
C SER A 260 -19.84 -10.67 12.13
N VAL A 261 -18.79 -9.85 12.20
CA VAL A 261 -17.48 -10.20 11.61
C VAL A 261 -16.85 -11.41 12.30
N ALA A 262 -17.05 -11.57 13.61
CA ALA A 262 -16.60 -12.74 14.35
C ALA A 262 -17.25 -14.04 13.82
N ASP A 263 -18.54 -14.00 13.48
CA ASP A 263 -19.24 -15.16 12.89
C ASP A 263 -18.75 -15.47 11.47
N LEU A 264 -18.43 -14.44 10.69
CA LEU A 264 -17.81 -14.60 9.37
C LEU A 264 -16.44 -15.28 9.52
N TRP A 265 -15.58 -14.77 10.41
CA TRP A 265 -14.23 -15.30 10.58
C TRP A 265 -14.22 -16.72 11.12
N LYS A 266 -15.10 -17.07 12.07
CA LYS A 266 -15.29 -18.45 12.53
C LYS A 266 -15.70 -19.42 11.42
N SER A 267 -16.32 -18.94 10.35
CA SER A 267 -16.80 -19.78 9.24
C SER A 267 -15.74 -20.10 8.19
N ILE A 268 -14.62 -19.38 8.18
CA ILE A 268 -13.51 -19.65 7.25
C ILE A 268 -12.94 -21.05 7.55
N ASN A 269 -12.46 -21.75 6.53
CA ASN A 269 -11.78 -23.03 6.71
C ASN A 269 -10.73 -23.19 5.60
N ALA A 270 -9.91 -24.23 5.65
CA ALA A 270 -8.82 -24.42 4.70
C ALA A 270 -9.31 -24.46 3.23
N ARG A 271 -10.54 -24.95 2.97
CA ARG A 271 -11.14 -25.02 1.63
C ARG A 271 -11.47 -23.65 1.03
N TRP A 272 -11.30 -22.55 1.76
CA TRP A 272 -11.44 -21.17 1.26
C TRP A 272 -10.22 -20.69 0.47
N GLY A 273 -9.62 -21.57 -0.32
CA GLY A 273 -8.44 -21.28 -1.15
C GLY A 273 -7.09 -21.51 -0.49
N TYR A 274 -7.05 -22.12 0.70
CA TYR A 274 -5.82 -22.43 1.45
C TYR A 274 -5.43 -23.91 1.45
N ARG A 275 -6.34 -24.79 1.07
CA ARG A 275 -6.15 -26.21 0.81
C ARG A 275 -6.35 -26.44 -0.68
N ASN A 276 -5.43 -27.19 -1.29
CA ASN A 276 -5.54 -27.62 -2.66
C ASN A 276 -6.13 -29.03 -2.68
N ASP A 277 -7.33 -29.17 -3.25
CA ASP A 277 -8.06 -30.44 -3.34
C ASP A 277 -7.88 -31.12 -4.72
N ASN A 278 -6.92 -30.67 -5.53
CA ASN A 278 -6.71 -31.23 -6.87
C ASN A 278 -6.42 -32.74 -6.82
N SER A 279 -7.02 -33.49 -7.76
CA SER A 279 -6.83 -34.95 -7.91
C SER A 279 -5.37 -35.38 -8.06
N ASP A 280 -4.49 -34.45 -8.44
CA ASP A 280 -3.06 -34.70 -8.60
C ASP A 280 -2.36 -34.90 -7.24
N ILE A 281 -2.86 -34.32 -6.15
CA ILE A 281 -2.31 -34.51 -4.80
C ILE A 281 -2.54 -35.94 -4.31
N GLU A 282 -3.73 -36.49 -4.58
CA GLU A 282 -4.06 -37.89 -4.27
C GLU A 282 -3.33 -38.87 -5.21
N LYS A 283 -3.17 -38.53 -6.50
CA LYS A 283 -2.43 -39.37 -7.46
C LYS A 283 -0.92 -39.37 -7.23
N ASP A 284 -0.33 -38.26 -6.77
CA ASP A 284 1.11 -38.11 -6.55
C ASP A 284 1.59 -38.61 -5.18
N ASN A 285 0.70 -39.20 -4.34
CA ASN A 285 1.00 -39.58 -2.96
C ASN A 285 1.67 -38.43 -2.17
N VAL A 286 1.15 -37.21 -2.30
CA VAL A 286 1.77 -36.06 -1.64
C VAL A 286 1.63 -36.22 -0.12
N ASP A 287 2.78 -36.19 0.56
CA ASP A 287 2.85 -36.29 2.02
C ASP A 287 2.30 -35.00 2.68
N VAL A 288 0.98 -34.94 2.85
CA VAL A 288 0.28 -33.83 3.52
C VAL A 288 0.70 -33.67 4.98
N VAL A 289 1.20 -34.74 5.62
CA VAL A 289 1.72 -34.67 7.00
C VAL A 289 2.97 -33.80 7.04
N SER A 290 3.81 -33.82 6.00
CA SER A 290 5.00 -32.97 5.92
C SER A 290 4.71 -31.46 5.92
N CYS A 291 3.48 -31.03 5.62
CA CYS A 291 3.06 -29.64 5.79
C CYS A 291 2.95 -29.22 7.28
N PHE A 292 2.85 -30.20 8.18
CA PHE A 292 2.61 -29.98 9.61
C PHE A 292 3.72 -30.54 10.50
N THR A 293 4.78 -31.08 9.91
CA THR A 293 5.99 -31.47 10.62
C THR A 293 7.09 -30.42 10.44
N PHE A 294 7.90 -30.26 11.50
CA PHE A 294 8.93 -29.22 11.60
C PHE A 294 10.24 -29.86 12.09
N SER A 295 10.83 -30.76 11.29
CA SER A 295 12.02 -31.52 11.66
C SER A 295 13.23 -30.64 11.99
N LYS A 296 13.36 -29.51 11.30
CA LYS A 296 14.40 -28.48 11.54
C LYS A 296 14.05 -27.51 12.68
N GLY A 297 12.91 -27.70 13.34
CA GLY A 297 12.38 -26.80 14.35
C GLY A 297 11.48 -25.70 13.79
N LEU A 298 10.91 -24.91 14.69
CA LEU A 298 10.17 -23.69 14.40
C LEU A 298 11.03 -22.45 14.71
N ILE A 299 10.64 -21.30 14.17
CA ILE A 299 11.13 -20.01 14.63
C ILE A 299 10.71 -19.84 16.11
N GLY A 300 11.64 -19.43 16.97
CA GLY A 300 11.47 -19.49 18.42
C GLY A 300 12.68 -18.99 19.20
N VAL A 301 13.05 -19.70 20.28
CA VAL A 301 14.15 -19.29 21.18
C VAL A 301 15.51 -19.26 20.47
N ASN A 302 15.72 -20.13 19.48
CA ASN A 302 16.96 -20.22 18.70
C ASN A 302 17.10 -19.13 17.62
N THR A 303 16.10 -18.26 17.48
CA THR A 303 16.08 -17.13 16.53
C THR A 303 15.99 -15.83 17.33
N PRO A 304 17.12 -15.31 17.83
CA PRO A 304 17.14 -14.27 18.87
C PRO A 304 16.64 -12.90 18.40
N LEU A 305 16.82 -12.55 17.12
CA LEU A 305 16.35 -11.28 16.56
C LEU A 305 14.83 -11.30 16.38
N TRP A 306 14.28 -12.44 15.95
CA TRP A 306 12.83 -12.64 15.91
C TRP A 306 12.23 -12.64 17.31
N ALA A 307 12.79 -13.41 18.25
CA ALA A 307 12.29 -13.49 19.63
C ALA A 307 12.31 -12.11 20.33
N LYS A 308 13.36 -11.32 20.12
CA LYS A 308 13.45 -9.94 20.60
C LYS A 308 12.35 -9.06 20.00
N SER A 309 12.09 -9.19 18.72
CA SER A 309 11.04 -8.44 18.00
C SER A 309 9.65 -8.83 18.49
N VAL A 310 9.39 -10.12 18.70
CA VAL A 310 8.14 -10.64 19.26
C VAL A 310 7.90 -10.08 20.67
N LYS A 311 8.89 -10.16 21.58
CA LYS A 311 8.77 -9.58 22.93
C LYS A 311 8.43 -8.08 22.88
N LYS A 312 9.16 -7.32 22.05
CA LYS A 312 8.95 -5.88 21.90
C LYS A 312 7.55 -5.54 21.39
N TRP A 313 7.10 -6.22 20.33
CA TRP A 313 5.86 -5.86 19.65
C TRP A 313 4.61 -6.44 20.34
N SER A 314 4.71 -7.63 20.95
CA SER A 314 3.67 -8.14 21.85
C SER A 314 3.50 -7.24 23.09
N ALA A 315 4.59 -6.73 23.68
CA ALA A 315 4.49 -5.77 24.79
C ALA A 315 3.76 -4.49 24.40
N ARG A 316 4.02 -3.96 23.20
CA ARG A 316 3.34 -2.78 22.66
C ARG A 316 1.88 -3.07 22.32
N LEU A 317 1.60 -4.22 21.72
CA LEU A 317 0.24 -4.62 21.37
C LEU A 317 -0.60 -4.84 22.63
N TYR A 318 -0.05 -5.50 23.65
CA TYR A 318 -0.64 -5.62 24.98
C TYR A 318 -0.99 -4.25 25.57
N ALA A 319 -0.03 -3.32 25.60
CA ALA A 319 -0.27 -1.98 26.13
C ALA A 319 -1.38 -1.24 25.35
N CYS A 320 -1.40 -1.33 24.02
CA CYS A 320 -2.43 -0.68 23.21
C CYS A 320 -3.81 -1.33 23.39
N PHE A 321 -3.85 -2.66 23.48
CA PHE A 321 -5.07 -3.44 23.63
C PHE A 321 -5.73 -3.20 24.98
N VAL A 322 -4.96 -3.05 26.07
CA VAL A 322 -5.48 -2.67 27.40
C VAL A 322 -6.35 -1.42 27.34
N TYR A 323 -5.95 -0.41 26.56
CA TYR A 323 -6.68 0.85 26.45
C TYR A 323 -7.75 0.85 25.35
N ASN A 324 -7.70 -0.09 24.41
CA ASN A 324 -8.59 -0.13 23.25
C ASN A 324 -9.15 -1.57 23.01
N PRO A 325 -9.69 -2.28 24.01
CA PRO A 325 -10.18 -3.63 23.80
C PRO A 325 -11.47 -3.64 22.94
N ASP A 326 -12.28 -2.59 23.08
CA ASP A 326 -13.61 -2.49 22.47
C ASP A 326 -13.58 -2.52 20.94
N ILE A 327 -12.52 -2.02 20.29
CA ILE A 327 -12.39 -2.10 18.83
C ILE A 327 -12.37 -3.55 18.32
N PHE A 328 -11.92 -4.51 19.13
CA PHE A 328 -11.90 -5.94 18.79
C PHE A 328 -13.06 -6.72 19.41
N VAL A 329 -13.52 -6.35 20.60
CA VAL A 329 -14.60 -7.08 21.32
C VAL A 329 -15.98 -6.62 20.89
N ARG A 330 -16.17 -5.32 20.64
CA ARG A 330 -17.42 -4.66 20.22
C ARG A 330 -17.30 -4.12 18.79
N GLN A 331 -16.91 -4.99 17.87
CA GLN A 331 -16.59 -4.64 16.47
C GLN A 331 -17.73 -3.92 15.75
N GLU A 332 -18.99 -4.21 16.10
CA GLU A 332 -20.17 -3.59 15.48
C GLU A 332 -20.27 -2.09 15.83
N ASP A 333 -20.03 -1.74 17.09
CA ASP A 333 -20.04 -0.35 17.58
C ASP A 333 -18.87 0.47 17.02
N HIS A 334 -17.78 -0.21 16.64
CA HIS A 334 -16.55 0.39 16.12
C HIS A 334 -16.28 0.01 14.65
N SER A 335 -17.33 -0.32 13.89
CA SER A 335 -17.17 -0.94 12.56
C SER A 335 -16.32 -0.14 11.58
N GLY A 336 -16.40 1.20 11.59
CA GLY A 336 -15.58 2.09 10.76
C GLY A 336 -14.10 2.07 11.13
N ASP A 337 -13.80 2.20 12.43
CA ASP A 337 -12.44 2.20 12.97
C ASP A 337 -11.78 0.83 12.79
N PHE A 338 -12.50 -0.24 13.14
CA PHE A 338 -12.03 -1.61 13.01
C PHE A 338 -11.74 -1.96 11.54
N ARG A 339 -12.64 -1.62 10.61
CA ARG A 339 -12.43 -1.86 9.17
C ARG A 339 -11.19 -1.12 8.66
N SER A 340 -11.02 0.13 9.07
CA SER A 340 -9.85 0.94 8.69
C SER A 340 -8.56 0.36 9.25
N LEU A 341 -8.56 -0.02 10.53
CA LEU A 341 -7.42 -0.67 11.20
C LEU A 341 -7.02 -1.96 10.46
N MET A 342 -7.97 -2.83 10.14
CA MET A 342 -7.70 -4.10 9.44
C MET A 342 -7.20 -3.86 8.01
N THR A 343 -7.80 -2.91 7.30
CA THR A 343 -7.44 -2.60 5.91
C THR A 343 -6.03 -2.00 5.81
N TYR A 344 -5.70 -1.02 6.66
CA TYR A 344 -4.37 -0.43 6.69
C TYR A 344 -3.31 -1.40 7.22
N SER A 345 -3.65 -2.24 8.19
CA SER A 345 -2.74 -3.30 8.66
C SER A 345 -2.40 -4.27 7.52
N ARG A 346 -3.41 -4.73 6.78
CA ARG A 346 -3.20 -5.62 5.62
C ARG A 346 -2.39 -4.92 4.53
N LEU A 347 -2.70 -3.68 4.20
CA LEU A 347 -1.93 -2.88 3.22
C LEU A 347 -0.44 -2.84 3.59
N CYS A 348 -0.13 -2.50 4.85
CA CYS A 348 1.24 -2.40 5.32
C CYS A 348 1.97 -3.75 5.29
N LEU A 349 1.28 -4.84 5.67
CA LEU A 349 1.84 -6.19 5.65
C LEU A 349 2.15 -6.65 4.22
N VAL A 350 1.19 -6.52 3.30
CA VAL A 350 1.33 -6.95 1.90
C VAL A 350 2.46 -6.21 1.20
N LEU A 351 2.52 -4.87 1.36
CA LEU A 351 3.57 -4.06 0.75
C LEU A 351 4.95 -4.39 1.33
N ALA A 352 5.04 -4.60 2.65
CA ALA A 352 6.29 -4.95 3.29
C ALA A 352 6.80 -6.32 2.87
N ASP A 353 5.93 -7.33 2.83
CA ASP A 353 6.28 -8.68 2.37
C ASP A 353 6.78 -8.66 0.91
N HIS A 354 6.02 -8.00 0.04
CA HIS A 354 6.40 -7.82 -1.36
C HIS A 354 7.78 -7.16 -1.50
N TYR A 355 7.98 -6.01 -0.86
CA TYR A 355 9.24 -5.29 -0.92
C TYR A 355 10.40 -6.14 -0.39
N VAL A 356 10.27 -6.72 0.80
CA VAL A 356 11.35 -7.51 1.41
C VAL A 356 11.66 -8.74 0.56
N SER A 357 10.65 -9.44 0.06
CA SER A 357 10.82 -10.59 -0.84
C SER A 357 11.59 -10.23 -2.13
N SER A 358 11.47 -8.99 -2.63
CA SER A 358 12.20 -8.52 -3.81
C SER A 358 13.69 -8.22 -3.56
N THR A 359 14.11 -8.08 -2.29
CA THR A 359 15.47 -7.68 -1.93
C THR A 359 16.42 -8.88 -1.77
N VAL A 360 17.73 -8.62 -1.81
CA VAL A 360 18.74 -9.62 -1.43
C VAL A 360 18.81 -9.75 0.10
N SER A 361 19.35 -10.87 0.58
CA SER A 361 19.68 -11.01 1.99
C SER A 361 20.64 -9.91 2.46
N ASP A 362 20.44 -9.43 3.69
CA ASP A 362 21.34 -8.49 4.38
C ASP A 362 22.74 -9.12 4.52
N GLY A 363 22.83 -10.44 4.77
CA GLY A 363 24.09 -11.18 4.88
C GLY A 363 25.02 -10.75 6.04
N THR A 364 24.74 -9.62 6.70
CA THR A 364 25.52 -9.08 7.81
C THR A 364 24.92 -9.45 9.17
N LYS A 365 23.68 -9.02 9.43
CA LYS A 365 22.97 -9.26 10.71
C LYS A 365 22.44 -10.68 10.83
N PHE A 366 22.10 -11.30 9.70
CA PHE A 366 21.50 -12.63 9.64
C PHE A 366 22.47 -13.57 8.92
N LYS A 367 23.18 -14.39 9.68
CA LYS A 367 24.14 -15.35 9.13
C LYS A 367 23.46 -16.69 8.89
N ALA A 368 23.69 -17.27 7.72
CA ALA A 368 23.20 -18.60 7.41
C ALA A 368 24.04 -19.66 8.15
N GLU A 369 23.36 -20.53 8.87
CA GLU A 369 23.89 -21.72 9.54
C GLU A 369 23.45 -23.01 8.84
N LYS A 370 24.03 -24.15 9.22
CA LYS A 370 23.79 -25.47 8.60
C LYS A 370 22.30 -25.89 8.58
N ASN A 371 21.52 -25.48 9.58
CA ASN A 371 20.11 -25.82 9.73
C ASN A 371 19.17 -24.62 9.48
N THR A 372 19.63 -23.61 8.73
CA THR A 372 18.81 -22.44 8.40
C THR A 372 17.50 -22.85 7.73
N LEU A 373 16.39 -22.40 8.30
CA LEU A 373 15.10 -22.35 7.63
C LEU A 373 15.13 -21.21 6.64
N TRP A 374 14.73 -21.45 5.39
CA TRP A 374 14.76 -20.45 4.32
C TRP A 374 13.34 -19.97 3.99
N ALA A 375 13.19 -18.67 3.72
CA ALA A 375 11.90 -18.09 3.33
C ALA A 375 11.69 -18.13 1.81
N ASN A 376 12.74 -17.88 1.03
CA ASN A 376 12.64 -17.75 -0.42
C ASN A 376 13.96 -18.10 -1.14
N THR A 377 13.86 -18.15 -2.47
CA THR A 377 15.00 -18.29 -3.38
C THR A 377 15.05 -17.11 -4.35
N ARG A 378 16.23 -16.82 -4.88
CA ARG A 378 16.46 -15.83 -5.94
C ARG A 378 17.45 -16.42 -6.94
N ASN A 379 17.14 -16.34 -8.23
CA ASN A 379 17.95 -16.91 -9.31
C ASN A 379 18.30 -18.40 -9.04
N GLY A 380 17.32 -19.15 -8.51
CA GLY A 380 17.47 -20.57 -8.18
C GLY A 380 18.44 -20.87 -7.02
N LYS A 381 18.84 -19.88 -6.22
CA LYS A 381 19.67 -20.05 -5.01
C LYS A 381 18.89 -19.59 -3.77
N MET A 382 19.21 -20.14 -2.61
CA MET A 382 18.66 -19.67 -1.34
C MET A 382 19.02 -18.19 -1.14
N ASN A 383 18.04 -17.36 -0.80
CA ASN A 383 18.21 -15.92 -0.65
C ASN A 383 18.12 -15.50 0.82
N GLN A 384 16.92 -15.45 1.41
CA GLN A 384 16.72 -14.97 2.78
C GLN A 384 16.40 -16.11 3.76
N GLY A 385 17.06 -16.10 4.92
CA GLY A 385 16.67 -16.93 6.04
C GLY A 385 15.27 -16.56 6.56
N LEU A 386 14.55 -17.50 7.16
CA LEU A 386 13.18 -17.29 7.62
C LEU A 386 13.11 -16.28 8.78
N GLU A 387 14.05 -16.32 9.73
CA GLU A 387 14.16 -15.28 10.77
C GLU A 387 14.42 -13.90 10.16
N GLU A 388 15.34 -13.82 9.19
CA GLU A 388 15.66 -12.58 8.48
C GLU A 388 14.41 -11.99 7.84
N HIS A 389 13.72 -12.81 7.05
CA HIS A 389 12.55 -12.39 6.31
C HIS A 389 11.45 -11.86 7.25
N LEU A 390 11.09 -12.61 8.29
CA LEU A 390 10.05 -12.20 9.26
C LEU A 390 10.39 -10.89 9.99
N VAL A 391 11.65 -10.72 10.42
CA VAL A 391 12.09 -9.49 11.11
C VAL A 391 12.09 -8.31 10.16
N ARG A 392 12.59 -8.48 8.93
CA ARG A 392 12.65 -7.40 7.93
C ARG A 392 11.25 -6.98 7.46
N VAL A 393 10.34 -7.93 7.25
CA VAL A 393 8.93 -7.63 6.94
C VAL A 393 8.28 -6.87 8.09
N CYS A 394 8.53 -7.27 9.35
CA CYS A 394 8.05 -6.54 10.51
C CYS A 394 8.58 -5.08 10.56
N GLU A 395 9.88 -4.88 10.35
CA GLU A 395 10.48 -3.55 10.36
C GLU A 395 9.92 -2.66 9.24
N GLN A 396 9.80 -3.20 8.03
CA GLN A 396 9.25 -2.46 6.89
C GLN A 396 7.75 -2.18 7.06
N ALA A 397 6.95 -3.14 7.52
CA ALA A 397 5.51 -2.94 7.73
C ALA A 397 5.24 -1.82 8.76
N VAL A 398 6.01 -1.78 9.84
CA VAL A 398 5.92 -0.71 10.84
C VAL A 398 6.36 0.64 10.27
N ARG A 399 7.39 0.64 9.43
CA ARG A 399 7.87 1.85 8.75
C ARG A 399 6.80 2.40 7.81
N ILE A 400 6.18 1.55 7.00
CA ILE A 400 5.06 1.93 6.13
C ILE A 400 3.91 2.49 6.97
N ALA A 401 3.48 1.78 8.02
CA ALA A 401 2.40 2.24 8.91
C ALA A 401 2.71 3.62 9.54
N HIS A 402 3.94 3.86 9.99
CA HIS A 402 4.35 5.15 10.52
C HIS A 402 4.25 6.30 9.50
N ASN A 403 4.45 5.97 8.23
CA ASN A 403 4.56 6.92 7.15
C ASN A 403 3.23 7.17 6.42
N LEU A 404 2.17 6.37 6.66
CA LEU A 404 0.84 6.58 6.08
C LEU A 404 0.29 8.01 6.22
N PRO A 405 0.39 8.71 7.38
CA PRO A 405 -0.11 10.09 7.48
C PRO A 405 0.62 11.05 6.53
N ARG A 406 1.90 10.78 6.27
CA ARG A 406 2.70 11.62 5.35
C ARG A 406 2.23 11.48 3.91
N LEU A 407 1.70 10.32 3.50
CA LEU A 407 1.10 10.14 2.18
C LEU A 407 -0.17 10.98 2.01
N SER A 408 -1.02 11.06 3.04
CA SER A 408 -2.22 11.91 2.94
C SER A 408 -1.90 13.39 2.81
N GLU A 409 -0.81 13.85 3.45
CA GLU A 409 -0.46 15.28 3.55
C GLU A 409 0.52 15.77 2.48
N ASN A 410 1.49 14.93 2.09
CA ASN A 410 2.65 15.35 1.30
C ASN A 410 2.71 14.73 -0.09
N MET A 411 1.70 13.95 -0.49
CA MET A 411 1.62 13.50 -1.88
C MET A 411 1.47 14.70 -2.81
N GLU A 412 2.23 14.68 -3.89
CA GLU A 412 2.19 15.75 -4.87
C GLU A 412 0.78 15.91 -5.46
N ALA A 413 0.41 17.16 -5.69
CA ALA A 413 -0.82 17.55 -6.33
C ALA A 413 -0.48 18.64 -7.34
N VAL A 414 -1.18 18.66 -8.47
CA VAL A 414 -1.00 19.72 -9.45
C VAL A 414 -1.51 21.02 -8.81
N GLN A 415 -0.65 22.04 -8.75
CA GLN A 415 -0.97 23.34 -8.18
C GLN A 415 -1.22 24.35 -9.29
N ASP A 416 -2.09 25.33 -9.04
CA ASP A 416 -2.24 26.52 -9.88
C ASP A 416 -2.50 26.21 -11.37
N ASN A 417 -3.25 25.14 -11.66
CA ASN A 417 -3.58 24.78 -13.05
C ASN A 417 -4.38 25.92 -13.71
N LYS A 418 -3.70 26.62 -14.64
CA LYS A 418 -4.23 27.79 -15.33
C LYS A 418 -5.34 27.45 -16.30
N ALA A 419 -5.32 26.26 -16.90
CA ALA A 419 -6.39 25.84 -17.80
C ALA A 419 -7.71 25.82 -17.03
N LEU A 420 -7.75 25.08 -15.92
CA LEU A 420 -8.95 24.94 -15.10
C LEU A 420 -9.40 26.25 -14.44
N SER A 421 -8.48 27.21 -14.26
CA SER A 421 -8.81 28.54 -13.71
C SER A 421 -9.40 29.51 -14.73
N LYS A 422 -9.32 29.21 -16.05
CA LYS A 422 -9.91 30.06 -17.10
C LYS A 422 -11.43 29.96 -17.10
N LYS A 423 -12.10 31.08 -17.39
CA LYS A 423 -13.56 31.11 -17.61
C LYS A 423 -13.93 30.20 -18.77
N SER A 424 -14.98 29.42 -18.58
CA SER A 424 -15.51 28.55 -19.63
C SER A 424 -16.18 29.37 -20.74
N PRO A 425 -16.15 28.88 -21.99
CA PRO A 425 -16.90 29.49 -23.10
C PRO A 425 -18.41 29.58 -22.81
N LYS A 426 -19.12 30.44 -23.54
CA LYS A 426 -20.55 30.73 -23.30
C LYS A 426 -21.43 29.46 -23.25
N ALA A 427 -21.17 28.48 -24.13
CA ALA A 427 -21.89 27.20 -24.16
C ALA A 427 -21.68 26.33 -22.91
N TYR A 428 -20.59 26.56 -22.17
CA TYR A 428 -20.17 25.78 -21.01
C TYR A 428 -20.19 26.59 -19.71
N LYS A 429 -20.93 27.71 -19.68
CA LYS A 429 -21.03 28.61 -18.51
C LYS A 429 -21.49 27.90 -17.23
N TRP A 430 -22.26 26.81 -17.38
CA TRP A 430 -22.73 25.99 -16.25
C TRP A 430 -21.58 25.42 -15.41
N GLN A 431 -20.41 25.16 -16.02
CA GLN A 431 -19.22 24.66 -15.33
C GLN A 431 -18.72 25.65 -14.29
N ASP A 432 -18.63 26.94 -14.66
CA ASP A 432 -18.21 28.00 -13.76
C ASP A 432 -19.26 28.23 -12.66
N MET A 433 -20.54 28.18 -13.00
CA MET A 433 -21.63 28.30 -12.02
C MET A 433 -21.58 27.18 -10.96
N ALA A 434 -21.23 25.95 -11.35
CA ALA A 434 -21.06 24.84 -10.41
C ALA A 434 -19.87 25.08 -9.47
N VAL A 435 -18.73 25.51 -10.02
CA VAL A 435 -17.53 25.85 -9.23
C VAL A 435 -17.79 26.99 -8.25
N ASP A 436 -18.48 28.05 -8.68
CA ASP A 436 -18.78 29.20 -7.83
C ASP A 436 -19.67 28.83 -6.64
N LYS A 437 -20.67 27.95 -6.86
CA LYS A 437 -21.50 27.41 -5.78
C LYS A 437 -20.69 26.58 -4.78
N ILE A 438 -19.78 25.73 -5.26
CA ILE A 438 -18.89 24.95 -4.40
C ILE A 438 -18.01 25.87 -3.56
N LYS A 439 -17.39 26.88 -4.18
CA LYS A 439 -16.54 27.87 -3.48
C LYS A 439 -17.33 28.63 -2.42
N LEU A 440 -18.57 29.03 -2.72
CA LEU A 440 -19.43 29.72 -1.77
C LEU A 440 -19.78 28.83 -0.57
N PHE A 441 -20.21 27.59 -0.83
CA PHE A 441 -20.52 26.61 0.22
C PHE A 441 -19.32 26.38 1.13
N ARG A 442 -18.13 26.18 0.54
CA ARG A 442 -16.91 25.94 1.31
C ARG A 442 -16.49 27.13 2.18
N LYS A 443 -16.72 28.36 1.72
CA LYS A 443 -16.46 29.56 2.54
C LYS A 443 -17.41 29.67 3.74
N GLN A 444 -18.59 29.09 3.64
CA GLN A 444 -19.61 29.11 4.70
C GLN A 444 -19.51 27.92 5.66
N SER A 445 -18.76 26.88 5.29
CA SER A 445 -18.60 25.69 6.13
C SER A 445 -17.37 25.80 7.02
N GLU A 446 -17.55 25.54 8.31
CA GLU A 446 -16.49 25.60 9.33
C GLU A 446 -15.68 24.30 9.44
N HIS A 447 -16.08 23.23 8.75
CA HIS A 447 -15.49 21.89 8.88
C HIS A 447 -14.87 21.38 7.57
N ASP A 448 -13.89 20.48 7.71
CA ASP A 448 -13.42 19.65 6.59
C ASP A 448 -14.55 18.68 6.21
N ASN A 449 -15.14 18.88 5.03
CA ASN A 449 -16.30 18.11 4.57
C ASN A 449 -15.87 16.94 3.67
N ALA A 450 -16.58 15.82 3.78
CA ALA A 450 -16.61 14.80 2.74
C ALA A 450 -17.64 15.19 1.66
N PHE A 451 -17.31 14.98 0.39
CA PHE A 451 -18.15 15.39 -0.72
C PHE A 451 -18.63 14.18 -1.53
N PHE A 452 -19.93 14.13 -1.79
CA PHE A 452 -20.53 13.25 -2.77
C PHE A 452 -21.20 14.12 -3.85
N VAL A 453 -20.64 14.11 -5.06
CA VAL A 453 -21.07 14.99 -6.15
C VAL A 453 -21.57 14.18 -7.33
N ILE A 454 -22.81 14.44 -7.75
CA ILE A 454 -23.42 13.83 -8.93
C ILE A 454 -23.40 14.85 -10.06
N ASN A 455 -22.58 14.62 -11.09
CA ASN A 455 -22.62 15.40 -12.32
C ASN A 455 -23.54 14.73 -13.35
N ALA A 456 -24.80 15.14 -13.38
CA ALA A 456 -25.84 14.62 -14.28
C ALA A 456 -26.07 15.48 -15.55
N ALA A 457 -25.08 16.25 -16.00
CA ALA A 457 -25.22 17.03 -17.23
C ALA A 457 -25.35 16.15 -18.49
N SER A 458 -26.08 16.62 -19.50
CA SER A 458 -26.30 15.88 -20.75
C SER A 458 -25.00 15.58 -21.52
N THR A 459 -25.06 14.63 -22.45
CA THR A 459 -23.93 14.32 -23.36
C THR A 459 -23.59 15.54 -24.21
N GLY A 460 -22.30 15.79 -24.44
CA GLY A 460 -21.82 16.97 -25.17
C GLY A 460 -21.72 18.26 -24.34
N CYS A 461 -22.20 18.30 -23.09
CA CYS A 461 -22.12 19.51 -22.24
C CYS A 461 -20.74 19.78 -21.62
N GLY A 462 -19.70 19.04 -22.01
CA GLY A 462 -18.33 19.22 -21.49
C GLY A 462 -18.14 18.71 -20.05
N LYS A 463 -18.71 17.55 -19.71
CA LYS A 463 -18.60 16.95 -18.36
C LYS A 463 -17.16 16.68 -17.92
N THR A 464 -16.31 16.22 -18.85
CA THR A 464 -14.91 15.87 -18.59
C THR A 464 -14.15 17.02 -17.93
N TYR A 465 -14.19 18.20 -18.56
CA TYR A 465 -13.55 19.42 -18.06
C TYR A 465 -14.24 19.96 -16.80
N ALA A 466 -15.57 19.86 -16.74
CA ALA A 466 -16.34 20.26 -15.56
C ALA A 466 -15.94 19.46 -14.31
N ASN A 467 -15.73 18.15 -14.44
CA ASN A 467 -15.31 17.29 -13.34
C ASN A 467 -13.95 17.72 -12.80
N ALA A 468 -12.96 18.00 -13.66
CA ALA A 468 -11.66 18.50 -13.22
C ALA A 468 -11.78 19.84 -12.47
N LYS A 469 -12.58 20.77 -13.00
CA LYS A 469 -12.90 22.05 -12.35
C LYS A 469 -13.55 21.87 -10.97
N ILE A 470 -14.52 20.96 -10.88
CA ILE A 470 -15.20 20.61 -9.62
C ILE A 470 -14.20 20.03 -8.63
N MET A 471 -13.39 19.04 -9.03
CA MET A 471 -12.39 18.41 -8.17
C MET A 471 -11.35 19.41 -7.67
N GLN A 472 -10.89 20.35 -8.51
CA GLN A 472 -9.99 21.41 -8.06
C GLN A 472 -10.66 22.31 -7.01
N ALA A 473 -11.92 22.70 -7.23
CA ALA A 473 -12.69 23.53 -6.31
C ALA A 473 -12.97 22.84 -4.96
N LEU A 474 -13.03 21.51 -4.94
CA LEU A 474 -13.20 20.69 -3.72
C LEU A 474 -11.91 20.50 -2.93
N SER A 475 -10.73 20.70 -3.55
CA SER A 475 -9.45 20.52 -2.86
C SER A 475 -9.25 21.47 -1.68
N LYS A 476 -8.44 21.09 -0.68
CA LYS A 476 -8.27 21.86 0.57
C LYS A 476 -7.95 23.34 0.34
N LYS A 477 -7.00 23.66 -0.56
CA LYS A 477 -6.66 25.04 -0.94
C LYS A 477 -7.56 25.62 -2.05
N GLY A 478 -8.36 24.79 -2.72
CA GLY A 478 -9.30 25.21 -3.79
C GLY A 478 -8.65 25.49 -5.14
N ASN A 479 -7.32 25.35 -5.22
CA ASN A 479 -6.50 25.59 -6.41
C ASN A 479 -5.59 24.40 -6.76
N SER A 480 -5.70 23.28 -6.03
CA SER A 480 -4.91 22.07 -6.27
C SER A 480 -5.75 20.94 -6.87
N LEU A 481 -5.14 20.04 -7.63
CA LEU A 481 -5.80 18.89 -8.23
C LEU A 481 -5.02 17.60 -7.95
N ARG A 482 -5.68 16.66 -7.26
CA ARG A 482 -5.20 15.28 -7.07
C ARG A 482 -6.41 14.37 -6.93
N TYR A 483 -6.64 13.54 -7.93
CA TYR A 483 -7.75 12.58 -7.92
C TYR A 483 -7.51 11.49 -8.96
N ILE A 484 -8.29 10.42 -8.85
CA ILE A 484 -8.30 9.31 -9.81
C ILE A 484 -9.58 9.42 -10.62
N LEU A 485 -9.45 9.51 -11.95
CA LEU A 485 -10.58 9.43 -12.87
C LEU A 485 -10.76 7.99 -13.34
N ALA A 486 -11.72 7.28 -12.75
CA ALA A 486 -12.07 5.92 -13.17
C ALA A 486 -13.09 5.96 -14.31
N LEU A 487 -12.74 5.35 -15.46
CA LEU A 487 -13.58 5.28 -16.66
C LEU A 487 -13.93 3.83 -16.98
N GLY A 488 -15.17 3.60 -17.43
CA GLY A 488 -15.69 2.24 -17.66
C GLY A 488 -15.27 1.59 -18.98
N LEU A 489 -14.52 2.28 -19.84
CA LEU A 489 -14.13 1.80 -21.18
C LEU A 489 -12.66 2.12 -21.44
N ARG A 490 -11.91 1.13 -21.95
CA ARG A 490 -10.47 1.25 -22.24
C ARG A 490 -10.16 2.35 -23.27
N SER A 491 -10.93 2.42 -24.36
CA SER A 491 -10.78 3.47 -25.39
C SER A 491 -11.08 4.86 -24.84
N LEU A 492 -12.05 4.97 -23.94
CA LEU A 492 -12.40 6.23 -23.29
C LEU A 492 -11.29 6.70 -22.35
N THR A 493 -10.57 5.79 -21.71
CA THR A 493 -9.41 6.12 -20.87
C THR A 493 -8.30 6.80 -21.67
N LEU A 494 -7.97 6.28 -22.84
CA LEU A 494 -6.99 6.88 -23.75
C LEU A 494 -7.44 8.24 -24.27
N GLN A 495 -8.66 8.31 -24.83
CA GLN A 495 -9.22 9.55 -25.36
C GLN A 495 -9.33 10.63 -24.28
N THR A 496 -9.73 10.25 -23.06
CA THR A 496 -9.80 11.19 -21.94
C THR A 496 -8.40 11.57 -21.45
N GLY A 497 -7.45 10.64 -21.43
CA GLY A 497 -6.04 10.94 -21.16
C GLY A 497 -5.50 12.02 -22.11
N ASP A 498 -5.73 11.86 -23.41
CA ASP A 498 -5.38 12.85 -24.43
C ASP A 498 -6.13 14.18 -24.22
N GLU A 499 -7.44 14.15 -23.90
CA GLU A 499 -8.19 15.36 -23.59
C GLU A 499 -7.63 16.11 -22.37
N TYR A 500 -7.15 15.41 -21.35
CA TYR A 500 -6.49 16.02 -20.18
C TYR A 500 -5.12 16.58 -20.53
N LYS A 501 -4.32 15.87 -21.33
CA LYS A 501 -3.02 16.38 -21.83
C LYS A 501 -3.22 17.66 -22.66
N GLU A 502 -4.15 17.63 -23.63
CA GLU A 502 -4.35 18.73 -24.57
C GLU A 502 -5.09 19.93 -23.97
N ARG A 503 -6.20 19.71 -23.25
CA ARG A 503 -7.09 20.79 -22.80
C ARG A 503 -6.83 21.27 -21.38
N ILE A 504 -6.34 20.37 -20.52
CA ILE A 504 -6.04 20.69 -19.12
C ILE A 504 -4.53 21.01 -18.97
N HIS A 505 -3.75 20.82 -20.05
CA HIS A 505 -2.31 21.12 -20.14
C HIS A 505 -1.47 20.42 -19.06
N HIS A 506 -1.91 19.24 -18.63
CA HIS A 506 -1.05 18.40 -17.80
C HIS A 506 0.04 17.81 -18.69
N ASN A 507 1.30 18.07 -18.35
CA ASN A 507 2.41 17.36 -18.94
C ASN A 507 2.51 15.95 -18.32
N GLU A 508 3.36 15.09 -18.87
CA GLU A 508 3.51 13.69 -18.42
C GLU A 508 4.08 13.55 -16.99
N SER A 509 4.48 14.64 -16.36
CA SER A 509 4.86 14.68 -14.94
C SER A 509 3.69 14.98 -14.00
N GLU A 510 2.50 15.28 -14.53
CA GLU A 510 1.31 15.68 -13.76
C GLU A 510 0.10 14.77 -13.97
N LEU A 511 0.15 13.92 -15.00
CA LEU A 511 -0.90 12.96 -15.35
C LEU A 511 -0.29 11.59 -15.66
N ALA A 512 -0.75 10.58 -14.94
CA ALA A 512 -0.50 9.17 -15.27
C ALA A 512 -1.77 8.57 -15.86
N VAL A 513 -1.63 7.78 -16.93
CA VAL A 513 -2.74 7.08 -17.58
C VAL A 513 -2.51 5.58 -17.41
N LEU A 514 -3.45 4.90 -16.73
CA LEU A 514 -3.41 3.45 -16.52
C LEU A 514 -4.49 2.78 -17.36
N ILE A 515 -4.12 1.82 -18.20
CA ILE A 515 -5.03 1.14 -19.12
C ILE A 515 -4.95 -0.36 -18.92
N GLY A 516 -6.15 -0.94 -18.83
CA GLY A 516 -6.49 -2.36 -18.65
C GLY A 516 -5.87 -3.39 -19.62
N SER A 517 -4.90 -3.00 -20.47
CA SER A 517 -4.32 -3.80 -21.55
C SER A 517 -3.09 -3.12 -22.16
N SER A 518 -1.93 -3.77 -22.03
CA SER A 518 -0.68 -3.35 -22.68
C SER A 518 -0.75 -3.37 -24.21
N ALA A 519 -1.50 -4.29 -24.81
CA ALA A 519 -1.69 -4.37 -26.26
C ALA A 519 -2.46 -3.18 -26.83
N ILE A 520 -3.44 -2.64 -26.09
CA ILE A 520 -4.22 -1.46 -26.53
C ILE A 520 -3.41 -0.17 -26.35
N SER A 521 -2.58 -0.08 -25.30
CA SER A 521 -1.61 1.02 -25.18
C SER A 521 -0.68 1.03 -26.40
N LYS A 522 -0.10 -0.13 -26.74
CA LYS A 522 0.79 -0.29 -27.89
C LYS A 522 0.13 0.09 -29.22
N LEU A 523 -1.11 -0.33 -29.48
CA LEU A 523 -1.82 0.06 -30.72
C LEU A 523 -2.10 1.57 -30.80
N HIS A 524 -2.35 2.23 -29.66
CA HIS A 524 -2.54 3.69 -29.61
C HIS A 524 -1.22 4.46 -29.74
N ASP A 525 -0.12 3.89 -29.26
CA ASP A 525 1.23 4.45 -29.37
C ASP A 525 1.86 4.15 -30.75
N GLU A 526 1.53 3.03 -31.40
CA GLU A 526 1.93 2.65 -32.77
C GLU A 526 1.32 3.58 -33.83
N GLU A 527 0.19 4.23 -33.55
CA GLU A 527 -0.28 5.37 -34.38
C GLU A 527 0.61 6.63 -34.24
N LYS A 528 1.57 6.66 -33.30
CA LYS A 528 2.38 7.86 -32.97
C LYS A 528 3.91 7.68 -32.94
N ASN A 529 4.51 6.47 -32.84
CA ASN A 529 5.90 6.11 -33.25
C ASN A 529 6.37 4.73 -32.70
N GLU A 530 7.29 4.07 -33.42
CA GLU A 530 7.88 2.74 -33.14
C GLU A 530 8.85 2.72 -31.93
N TYR A 531 8.66 1.78 -31.00
CA TYR A 531 9.69 1.35 -30.04
C TYR A 531 9.55 -0.15 -29.67
N GLU A 532 10.67 -0.87 -29.61
CA GLU A 532 10.74 -2.31 -29.26
C GLU A 532 10.91 -2.52 -27.74
N PRO A 533 10.22 -3.49 -27.12
CA PRO A 533 10.36 -3.79 -25.70
C PRO A 533 11.41 -4.88 -25.41
N ALA A 534 12.21 -4.66 -24.36
CA ALA A 534 13.02 -5.69 -23.70
C ALA A 534 12.22 -6.35 -22.57
N LEU A 535 12.07 -7.68 -22.62
CA LEU A 535 11.52 -8.48 -21.53
C LEU A 535 12.66 -8.90 -20.59
N VAL A 536 12.53 -8.56 -19.31
CA VAL A 536 13.36 -9.10 -18.22
C VAL A 536 12.42 -9.78 -17.23
N ASP A 537 12.83 -10.94 -16.71
CA ASP A 537 12.13 -11.65 -15.64
C ASP A 537 12.04 -10.75 -14.39
N GLU A 538 10.86 -10.14 -14.19
CA GLU A 538 10.58 -9.29 -13.05
C GLU A 538 9.93 -10.04 -11.88
N PRO A 539 10.16 -9.59 -10.62
CA PRO A 539 9.42 -10.08 -9.46
C PRO A 539 7.90 -9.93 -9.66
N GLU A 540 7.11 -10.71 -8.92
CA GLU A 540 5.65 -10.68 -8.99
C GLU A 540 5.15 -9.23 -8.88
N SER A 541 4.67 -8.65 -9.98
CA SER A 541 4.38 -7.22 -10.02
C SER A 541 3.18 -6.89 -9.13
N LEU A 542 3.29 -5.84 -8.30
CA LEU A 542 2.19 -5.33 -7.48
C LEU A 542 1.01 -4.85 -8.33
N LEU A 543 1.29 -4.44 -9.57
CA LEU A 543 0.31 -4.04 -10.55
C LEU A 543 0.42 -4.97 -11.76
N THR A 544 -0.70 -5.50 -12.21
CA THR A 544 -0.74 -6.32 -13.43
C THR A 544 -0.40 -5.55 -14.70
N GLU A 545 -0.30 -4.22 -14.61
CA GLU A 545 -0.20 -3.30 -15.75
C GLU A 545 0.88 -2.25 -15.50
N GLU A 546 1.61 -1.92 -16.55
CA GLU A 546 2.59 -0.83 -16.52
C GLU A 546 1.87 0.52 -16.36
N VAL A 547 2.27 1.28 -15.34
CA VAL A 547 1.85 2.66 -15.17
C VAL A 547 2.86 3.53 -15.91
N TRP A 548 2.42 4.23 -16.96
CA TRP A 548 3.25 5.22 -17.62
C TRP A 548 3.17 6.54 -16.87
N TYR A 549 4.25 6.87 -16.17
CA TYR A 549 4.43 8.15 -15.50
C TYR A 549 5.91 8.55 -15.54
N LYS A 550 6.18 9.85 -15.52
CA LYS A 550 7.52 10.35 -15.29
C LYS A 550 7.74 10.46 -13.80
N ASP A 551 8.57 9.57 -13.25
CA ASP A 551 8.94 9.64 -11.85
C ASP A 551 9.67 10.95 -11.57
N THR A 552 9.11 11.75 -10.66
CA THR A 552 9.71 12.99 -10.18
C THR A 552 10.18 12.88 -8.73
N GLU A 553 10.05 11.70 -8.12
CA GLU A 553 10.54 11.43 -6.76
C GLU A 553 12.04 11.15 -6.77
N ASP A 554 12.76 11.71 -5.81
CA ASP A 554 14.18 11.45 -5.62
C ASP A 554 14.45 10.10 -4.91
N GLY A 555 15.71 9.65 -4.89
CA GLY A 555 16.07 8.37 -4.27
C GLY A 555 15.80 8.29 -2.75
N GLU A 556 15.70 9.42 -2.03
CA GLU A 556 15.30 9.45 -0.62
C GLU A 556 13.78 9.32 -0.47
N GLN A 557 13.00 9.82 -1.44
CA GLN A 557 11.55 9.65 -1.54
C GLN A 557 11.18 8.23 -1.96
N ILE A 558 11.95 7.57 -2.83
CA ILE A 558 11.71 6.16 -3.17
C ILE A 558 12.08 5.23 -1.99
N GLN A 559 13.09 5.56 -1.19
CA GLN A 559 13.44 4.80 0.03
C GLN A 559 12.34 4.78 1.11
N PHE A 560 11.29 5.60 0.95
CA PHE A 560 10.14 5.68 1.84
C PHE A 560 9.10 4.58 1.56
N LEU A 561 9.02 4.08 0.33
CA LEU A 561 8.32 2.86 -0.06
C LEU A 561 9.14 1.63 0.35
#